data_AF-A0A8B9H6X4-F1
#
_entry.id   AF-A0A8B9H6X4-F1
#
_cell.length_a   1.000
_cell.length_b   1.000
_cell.length_c   1.000
_cell.angle_alpha   90.00
_cell.angle_beta   90.00
_cell.angle_gamma   90.00
#
_symmetry.space_group_name_H-M   'P 1'
#
loop_
_entity.id
_entity.type
_entity.pdbx_description
1 polymer ?
#
loop_
_entity_poly.entity_id
_entity_poly.type
_entity_poly.pdbx_seq_one_letter_code
_entity_poly.pdbx_strand_id
1 'polypeptide(L)'
;MPSGREEISSSFNSPNPYTICKDSPIIQIFSGVEKRWKDNITFHANKTVSYREYRQYFFEEDMSVGNESDIVTIPNMLVLGASVMMEKLPVPVRIMISTTFKAFKEGPFLTKTVGELMWGYDSKLVNFLNQYFPGMLPVSGKFGLFAEFNNSNTGLFTVFTGQGDIRKVHQVDSWNGLKEVNYWNSDQCNMINGTAGQMWPPFMTTESTLPFYSPDACRYDLTTGHLTTGDLTTDTYRYTQLSISHPSLLYTCTCRIGETGVPMNVSIRLQLNLLIKKVFGISAIISPGLILIFVHLKL
;
A
#
# COMPACT_ATOMS: atom_id res chain seq x y z
N MET A 1 -4.66 16.08 -20.76
CA MET A 1 -4.55 14.87 -19.93
C MET A 1 -5.61 14.97 -18.86
N PRO A 2 -6.50 13.98 -18.66
CA PRO A 2 -7.46 14.07 -17.58
C PRO A 2 -6.68 13.94 -16.27
N SER A 3 -6.66 14.99 -15.46
CA SER A 3 -6.29 14.87 -14.05
C SER A 3 -7.43 14.11 -13.37
N GLY A 4 -7.26 12.81 -13.16
CA GLY A 4 -8.16 12.05 -12.30
C GLY A 4 -8.08 12.61 -10.88
N ARG A 5 -9.23 12.90 -10.27
CA ARG A 5 -9.34 13.14 -8.83
C ARG A 5 -9.59 11.77 -8.22
N GLU A 6 -8.62 11.27 -7.46
CA GLU A 6 -8.73 9.98 -6.77
C GLU A 6 -8.89 10.25 -5.27
N GLU A 7 -9.90 9.65 -4.63
CA GLU A 7 -10.20 9.79 -3.20
C GLU A 7 -9.41 8.75 -2.38
N ILE A 8 -8.88 9.15 -1.23
CA ILE A 8 -8.13 8.26 -0.33
C ILE A 8 -8.74 8.38 1.04
N SER A 9 -9.19 7.26 1.60
CA SER A 9 -9.77 7.22 2.93
C SER A 9 -8.98 6.29 3.86
N SER A 10 -8.42 6.80 4.96
CA SER A 10 -7.73 5.97 5.95
C SER A 10 -8.55 5.82 7.22
N SER A 11 -8.53 4.62 7.81
CA SER A 11 -9.37 4.23 8.94
C SER A 11 -8.54 3.68 10.10
N PHE A 12 -8.38 4.46 11.16
CA PHE A 12 -7.65 4.02 12.35
C PHE A 12 -8.57 3.30 13.33
N ASN A 13 -8.08 2.19 13.86
CA ASN A 13 -8.70 1.43 14.94
C ASN A 13 -7.97 1.80 16.24
N SER A 14 -8.65 2.55 17.12
CA SER A 14 -8.13 2.91 18.44
C SER A 14 -8.72 2.00 19.52
N PRO A 15 -8.05 0.92 19.94
CA PRO A 15 -8.46 0.19 21.14
C PRO A 15 -8.18 1.04 22.38
N ASN A 16 -9.06 0.98 23.38
CA ASN A 16 -8.73 1.42 24.73
C ASN A 16 -7.52 0.58 25.19
N PRO A 17 -6.36 1.18 25.57
CA PRO A 17 -5.15 0.43 25.93
C PRO A 17 -5.36 -0.54 27.11
N TYR A 18 -6.44 -0.38 27.88
CA TYR A 18 -6.81 -1.26 29.00
C TYR A 18 -7.87 -2.33 28.66
N THR A 19 -8.49 -2.28 27.47
CA THR A 19 -9.69 -3.07 27.14
C THR A 19 -9.62 -3.67 25.73
N ILE A 20 -8.55 -4.41 25.43
CA ILE A 20 -8.33 -5.01 24.10
C ILE A 20 -9.39 -6.07 23.72
N CYS A 21 -10.31 -6.46 24.62
CA CYS A 21 -11.17 -7.63 24.43
C CYS A 21 -12.70 -7.40 24.49
N LYS A 22 -13.27 -6.18 24.45
CA LYS A 22 -14.74 -6.07 24.63
C LYS A 22 -15.57 -5.16 23.73
N ASP A 23 -15.04 -4.11 23.13
CA ASP A 23 -15.88 -3.18 22.37
C ASP A 23 -15.40 -2.98 20.93
N SER A 24 -16.35 -2.94 20.00
CA SER A 24 -16.12 -2.66 18.59
C SER A 24 -15.33 -1.36 18.42
N PRO A 25 -14.25 -1.36 17.63
CA PRO A 25 -13.38 -0.21 17.54
C PRO A 25 -14.01 0.96 16.80
N ILE A 26 -13.70 2.18 17.26
CA ILE A 26 -14.06 3.43 16.58
C ILE A 26 -13.18 3.55 15.33
N ILE A 27 -13.81 3.56 14.17
CA ILE A 27 -13.18 3.76 12.85
C ILE A 27 -13.27 5.26 12.53
N GLN A 28 -12.16 5.98 12.59
CA GLN A 28 -12.10 7.38 12.13
C GLN A 28 -11.65 7.41 10.67
N ILE A 29 -12.50 7.90 9.77
CA ILE A 29 -12.24 7.96 8.32
C ILE A 29 -11.70 9.35 7.97
N PHE A 30 -10.50 9.40 7.41
CA PHE A 30 -9.86 10.61 6.91
C PHE A 30 -9.72 10.54 5.40
N SER A 31 -10.24 11.54 4.70
CA SER A 31 -10.29 11.62 3.25
C SER A 31 -9.23 12.57 2.69
N GLY A 32 -8.71 12.26 1.50
CA GLY A 32 -7.83 13.14 0.75
C GLY A 32 -7.88 12.87 -0.75
N VAL A 33 -7.32 13.79 -1.53
CA VAL A 33 -7.22 13.70 -2.99
C VAL A 33 -5.79 13.38 -3.39
N GLU A 34 -5.65 12.38 -4.24
CA GLU A 34 -4.42 12.11 -4.97
C GLU A 34 -4.42 12.82 -6.33
N LYS A 35 -3.31 13.47 -6.65
CA LYS A 35 -3.00 13.96 -8.00
C LYS A 35 -1.84 13.16 -8.57
N ARG A 36 -2.03 12.65 -9.78
CA ARG A 36 -1.02 11.87 -10.52
C ARG A 36 -0.61 12.57 -11.81
N TRP A 37 0.68 12.50 -12.13
CA TRP A 37 1.18 12.89 -13.44
C TRP A 37 2.40 12.05 -13.83
N LYS A 38 2.67 11.97 -15.13
CA LYS A 38 3.84 11.25 -15.67
C LYS A 38 4.88 12.27 -16.12
N ASP A 39 6.14 12.00 -15.77
CA ASP A 39 7.29 12.83 -16.14
C ASP A 39 8.46 11.95 -16.63
N ASN A 40 9.50 12.59 -17.17
CA ASN A 40 10.67 11.93 -17.78
C ASN A 40 10.27 10.92 -18.87
N ILE A 41 9.31 11.30 -19.71
CA ILE A 41 8.74 10.42 -20.74
C ILE A 41 9.74 10.25 -21.89
N THR A 42 10.14 9.01 -22.15
CA THR A 42 11.08 8.67 -23.23
C THR A 42 10.53 7.54 -24.08
N PHE A 43 10.43 7.75 -25.39
CA PHE A 43 9.99 6.74 -26.35
C PHE A 43 11.19 5.97 -26.91
N HIS A 44 11.02 4.66 -27.11
CA HIS A 44 12.08 3.77 -27.55
C HIS A 44 11.77 3.12 -28.91
N ALA A 45 12.82 2.74 -29.64
CA ALA A 45 12.70 2.11 -30.96
C ALA A 45 11.97 0.74 -30.89
N ASN A 46 12.08 0.03 -29.77
CA ASN A 46 11.41 -1.25 -29.49
C ASN A 46 9.91 -1.08 -29.13
N LYS A 47 9.30 0.06 -29.46
CA LYS A 47 7.86 0.32 -29.31
C LYS A 47 7.40 0.38 -27.86
N THR A 48 8.31 0.67 -26.94
CA THR A 48 8.00 0.95 -25.54
C THR A 48 8.15 2.44 -25.22
N VAL A 49 7.59 2.83 -24.09
CA VAL A 49 7.75 4.17 -23.52
C VAL A 49 8.11 4.01 -22.05
N SER A 50 9.12 4.75 -21.60
CA SER A 50 9.49 4.84 -20.19
C SER A 50 8.98 6.13 -19.57
N TYR A 51 8.49 6.06 -18.34
CA TYR A 51 8.06 7.24 -17.56
C TYR A 51 8.21 6.99 -16.06
N ARG A 52 8.28 8.07 -15.28
CA ARG A 52 8.06 8.06 -13.84
C ARG A 52 6.70 8.65 -13.53
N GLU A 53 5.94 7.97 -12.69
CA GLU A 53 4.65 8.48 -12.24
C GLU A 53 4.79 9.09 -10.85
N TYR A 54 4.47 10.37 -10.75
CA TYR A 54 4.50 11.11 -9.51
C TYR A 54 3.12 11.19 -8.90
N ARG A 55 3.09 11.19 -7.57
CA ARG A 55 1.88 11.24 -6.76
C ARG A 55 1.98 12.36 -5.74
N GLN A 56 0.89 13.10 -5.57
CA GLN A 56 0.78 14.14 -4.56
C GLN A 56 -0.56 14.02 -3.84
N TYR A 57 -0.52 14.12 -2.52
CA TYR A 57 -1.68 13.91 -1.66
C TYR A 57 -2.10 15.22 -0.99
N PHE A 58 -3.40 15.47 -0.96
CA PHE A 58 -4.02 16.65 -0.37
C PHE A 58 -5.13 16.21 0.57
N PHE A 59 -5.09 16.64 1.83
CA PHE A 59 -6.15 16.34 2.79
C PHE A 59 -7.46 17.07 2.43
N GLU A 60 -8.59 16.40 2.58
CA GLU A 60 -9.93 16.98 2.40
C GLU A 60 -10.74 16.91 3.70
N GLU A 61 -10.75 18.02 4.44
CA GLU A 61 -11.42 18.12 5.74
C GLU A 61 -12.94 17.92 5.64
N ASP A 62 -13.60 18.51 4.64
CA ASP A 62 -15.06 18.44 4.45
C ASP A 62 -15.57 17.01 4.17
N MET A 63 -14.68 16.13 3.72
CA MET A 63 -14.98 14.72 3.42
C MET A 63 -14.44 13.78 4.50
N SER A 64 -13.91 14.33 5.60
CA SER A 64 -13.32 13.61 6.72
C SER A 64 -14.20 13.70 7.97
N VAL A 65 -14.09 12.70 8.86
CA VAL A 65 -14.80 12.72 10.16
C VAL A 65 -14.16 13.73 11.13
N GLY A 66 -12.89 14.08 10.91
CA GLY A 66 -12.11 14.94 11.78
C GLY A 66 -10.94 15.59 11.05
N ASN A 67 -10.08 16.28 11.79
CA ASN A 67 -8.93 17.03 11.25
C ASN A 67 -7.63 16.22 11.39
N GLU A 68 -6.61 16.49 10.57
CA GLU A 68 -5.27 15.91 10.73
C GLU A 68 -4.64 16.17 12.11
N SER A 69 -5.11 17.20 12.81
CA SER A 69 -4.69 17.55 14.17
C SER A 69 -5.27 16.65 15.25
N ASP A 70 -6.25 15.79 14.92
CA ASP A 70 -6.91 14.91 15.88
C ASP A 70 -5.93 13.88 16.44
N ILE A 71 -6.00 13.67 17.76
CA ILE A 71 -5.09 12.78 18.47
C ILE A 71 -5.72 11.40 18.57
N VAL A 72 -5.00 10.40 18.07
CA VAL A 72 -5.42 9.00 18.12
C VAL A 72 -4.35 8.15 18.77
N THR A 73 -4.78 7.08 19.45
CA THR A 73 -3.89 6.08 20.03
C THR A 73 -3.98 4.81 19.21
N ILE A 74 -2.87 4.40 18.61
CA ILE A 74 -2.80 3.23 17.74
C ILE A 74 -1.70 2.28 18.23
N PRO A 75 -1.70 1.01 17.77
CA PRO A 75 -0.57 0.12 18.01
C PRO A 75 0.73 0.72 17.45
N ASN A 76 1.80 0.69 18.23
CA ASN A 76 3.09 1.23 17.83
C ASN A 76 3.76 0.29 16.82
N MET A 77 3.51 0.54 15.53
CA MET A 77 3.98 -0.30 14.43
C MET A 77 5.51 -0.47 14.41
N LEU A 78 6.27 0.56 14.80
CA LEU A 78 7.72 0.49 14.90
C LEU A 78 8.18 -0.52 15.94
N VAL A 79 7.68 -0.40 17.17
CA VAL A 79 8.06 -1.28 18.29
C VAL A 79 7.62 -2.71 17.99
N LEU A 80 6.40 -2.89 17.51
CA LEU A 80 5.82 -4.20 17.24
C LEU A 80 6.52 -4.89 16.05
N GLY A 81 6.75 -4.15 14.95
CA GLY A 81 7.48 -4.65 13.78
C GLY A 81 8.93 -5.00 14.10
N ALA A 82 9.64 -4.10 14.78
CA ALA A 82 11.01 -4.36 15.23
C ALA A 82 11.07 -5.59 16.17
N SER A 83 10.09 -5.76 17.05
CA SER A 83 10.02 -6.92 17.94
C SER A 83 9.98 -8.25 17.20
N VAL A 84 9.19 -8.34 16.12
CA VAL A 84 9.11 -9.54 15.27
C VAL A 84 10.41 -9.76 14.51
N MET A 85 11.01 -8.71 13.93
CA MET A 85 12.29 -8.80 13.21
C MET A 85 13.43 -9.29 14.11
N MET A 86 13.42 -8.89 15.38
CA MET A 86 14.42 -9.28 16.37
C MET A 86 14.28 -10.71 16.90
N GLU A 87 13.20 -11.42 16.56
CA GLU A 87 12.96 -12.79 17.03
C GLU A 87 14.08 -13.77 16.61
N LYS A 88 14.85 -13.46 15.57
CA LYS A 88 15.98 -14.29 15.12
C LYS A 88 17.34 -13.83 15.65
N LEU A 89 17.43 -12.70 16.35
CA LEU A 89 18.71 -12.17 16.85
C LEU A 89 19.18 -12.88 18.13
N PRO A 90 20.49 -12.84 18.47
CA PRO A 90 20.98 -13.38 19.74
C PRO A 90 20.34 -12.70 20.97
N VAL A 91 20.12 -13.47 22.04
CA VAL A 91 19.45 -12.99 23.28
C VAL A 91 20.06 -11.69 23.85
N PRO A 92 21.40 -11.52 23.94
CA PRO A 92 21.98 -10.28 24.46
C PRO A 92 21.56 -9.04 23.65
N VAL A 93 21.48 -9.16 22.33
CA VAL A 93 21.06 -8.09 21.42
C VAL A 93 19.59 -7.73 21.66
N ARG A 94 18.72 -8.73 21.85
CA ARG A 94 17.30 -8.50 22.18
C ARG A 94 17.14 -7.73 23.49
N ILE A 95 17.92 -8.08 24.51
CA ILE A 95 17.88 -7.39 25.81
C ILE A 95 18.34 -5.93 25.66
N MET A 96 19.40 -5.68 24.89
CA MET A 96 19.90 -4.32 24.62
C MET A 96 18.85 -3.47 23.89
N ILE A 97 18.17 -4.01 22.88
CA ILE A 97 17.15 -3.25 22.15
C ILE A 97 15.88 -3.06 23.01
N SER A 98 15.47 -4.09 23.76
CA SER A 98 14.35 -4.03 24.72
C SER A 98 14.57 -2.97 25.81
N THR A 99 15.79 -2.84 26.33
CA THR A 99 16.16 -1.79 27.28
C THR A 99 16.17 -0.41 26.63
N THR A 100 16.57 -0.31 25.36
CA THR A 100 16.50 0.93 24.58
C THR A 100 15.05 1.39 24.36
N PHE A 101 14.12 0.49 24.05
CA PHE A 101 12.69 0.82 23.92
C PHE A 101 12.16 1.44 25.21
N LYS A 102 12.48 0.82 26.36
CA LYS A 102 12.14 1.37 27.68
C LYS A 102 12.78 2.73 27.94
N ALA A 103 14.06 2.91 27.60
CA ALA A 103 14.76 4.18 27.79
C ALA A 103 14.13 5.32 26.96
N PHE A 104 13.67 5.02 25.74
CA PHE A 104 12.96 5.97 24.88
C PHE A 104 11.48 6.13 25.24
N LYS A 105 10.97 5.39 26.24
CA LYS A 105 9.56 5.34 26.62
C LYS A 105 8.65 4.89 25.46
N GLU A 106 9.18 4.04 24.59
CA GLU A 106 8.48 3.45 23.46
C GLU A 106 7.64 2.26 23.97
N GLY A 107 6.32 2.43 23.96
CA GLY A 107 5.35 1.42 24.39
C GLY A 107 4.72 0.64 23.22
N PRO A 108 3.87 -0.36 23.53
CA PRO A 108 3.12 -1.11 22.51
C PRO A 108 2.04 -0.28 21.82
N PHE A 109 1.65 0.83 22.42
CA PHE A 109 0.74 1.82 21.85
C PHE A 109 1.45 3.17 21.75
N LEU A 110 1.07 3.94 20.74
CA LEU A 110 1.58 5.25 20.42
C LEU A 110 0.40 6.21 20.28
N THR A 111 0.50 7.38 20.90
CA THR A 111 -0.49 8.45 20.78
C THR A 111 0.11 9.59 19.97
N LYS A 112 -0.48 9.89 18.82
CA LYS A 112 -0.01 10.88 17.85
C LYS A 112 -1.18 11.53 17.11
N THR A 113 -0.91 12.67 16.48
CA THR A 113 -1.89 13.28 15.57
C THR A 113 -2.03 12.43 14.31
N VAL A 114 -3.19 12.51 13.65
CA VAL A 114 -3.44 11.80 12.38
C VAL A 114 -2.43 12.22 11.31
N GLY A 115 -2.12 13.52 11.22
CA GLY A 115 -1.11 14.04 10.29
C GLY A 115 0.28 13.46 10.55
N GLU A 116 0.69 13.32 11.81
CA GLU A 116 1.95 12.65 12.17
C GLU A 116 1.96 11.16 11.77
N LEU A 117 0.84 10.45 11.95
CA LEU A 117 0.75 9.03 11.60
C LEU A 117 0.75 8.79 10.08
N MET A 118 0.14 9.70 9.33
CA MET A 118 0.04 9.64 7.87
C MET A 118 1.35 10.09 7.21
N TRP A 119 1.81 11.30 7.51
CA TRP A 119 2.91 11.96 6.80
C TRP A 119 4.26 11.84 7.50
N GLY A 120 4.25 11.34 8.73
CA GLY A 120 5.42 10.90 9.46
C GLY A 120 5.82 11.80 10.62
N TYR A 121 6.38 11.16 11.63
CA TYR A 121 6.95 11.79 12.82
C TYR A 121 8.39 11.34 13.06
N ASP A 122 9.16 12.17 13.74
CA ASP A 122 10.52 11.84 14.15
C ASP A 122 10.50 10.85 15.32
N SER A 123 11.20 9.73 15.15
CA SER A 123 11.33 8.70 16.19
C SER A 123 12.79 8.52 16.59
N LYS A 124 13.06 8.62 17.90
CA LYS A 124 14.38 8.29 18.47
C LYS A 124 14.75 6.85 18.20
N LEU A 125 13.75 5.97 18.15
CA LEU A 125 13.95 4.56 17.85
C LEU A 125 14.42 4.36 16.41
N VAL A 126 13.80 5.03 15.43
CA VAL A 126 14.23 4.95 14.02
C VAL A 126 15.68 5.42 13.87
N ASN A 127 16.03 6.55 14.48
CA ASN A 127 17.40 7.07 14.45
C ASN A 127 18.41 6.09 15.07
N PHE A 128 18.09 5.50 16.23
CA PHE A 128 18.92 4.49 16.87
C PHE A 128 19.09 3.24 15.99
N LEU A 129 18.01 2.73 15.41
CA LEU A 129 18.07 1.53 14.58
C LEU A 129 18.86 1.78 13.30
N ASN A 130 18.67 2.92 12.64
CA ASN A 130 19.45 3.25 11.45
C ASN A 130 20.94 3.44 11.74
N GLN A 131 21.29 3.94 12.92
CA GLN A 131 22.68 4.16 13.32
C GLN A 131 23.40 2.85 13.70
N TYR A 132 22.76 1.97 14.47
CA TYR A 132 23.39 0.78 15.04
C TYR A 132 23.04 -0.52 14.31
N PHE A 133 21.93 -0.54 13.56
CA PHE A 133 21.40 -1.70 12.82
C PHE A 133 20.97 -1.28 11.39
N PRO A 134 21.91 -0.79 10.56
CA PRO A 134 21.58 -0.33 9.22
C PRO A 134 20.92 -1.44 8.39
N GLY A 135 19.84 -1.11 7.68
CA GLY A 135 19.07 -2.05 6.87
C GLY A 135 18.05 -2.90 7.63
N MET A 136 17.94 -2.75 8.96
CA MET A 136 16.92 -3.46 9.73
C MET A 136 15.51 -2.90 9.48
N LEU A 137 15.39 -1.58 9.29
CA LEU A 137 14.15 -0.92 8.91
C LEU A 137 14.29 -0.30 7.53
N PRO A 138 13.29 -0.45 6.64
CA PRO A 138 13.28 0.19 5.33
C PRO A 138 12.82 1.65 5.41
N VAL A 139 13.15 2.36 6.49
CA VAL A 139 12.78 3.77 6.69
C VAL A 139 13.98 4.57 7.15
N SER A 140 14.31 5.63 6.42
CA SER A 140 15.38 6.57 6.78
C SER A 140 14.80 7.95 7.08
N GLY A 141 14.63 8.27 8.36
CA GLY A 141 14.10 9.56 8.81
C GLY A 141 12.76 9.42 9.54
N LYS A 142 11.72 10.05 9.00
CA LYS A 142 10.38 10.07 9.63
C LYS A 142 9.66 8.74 9.42
N PHE A 143 8.91 8.30 10.43
CA PHE A 143 8.05 7.13 10.32
C PHE A 143 6.59 7.57 10.21
N GLY A 144 5.91 7.12 9.16
CA GLY A 144 4.48 7.31 8.92
C GLY A 144 4.02 6.38 7.79
N LEU A 145 2.71 6.18 7.66
CA LEU A 145 2.14 5.26 6.67
C LEU A 145 2.44 5.69 5.23
N PHE A 146 2.48 6.99 4.98
CA PHE A 146 2.67 7.61 3.66
C PHE A 146 3.82 8.63 3.66
N ALA A 147 4.74 8.54 4.63
CA ALA A 147 5.77 9.56 4.86
C ALA A 147 6.65 9.83 3.62
N GLU A 148 6.92 8.79 2.82
CA GLU A 148 7.76 8.89 1.60
C GLU A 148 6.94 8.91 0.30
N PHE A 149 5.61 8.98 0.39
CA PHE A 149 4.72 8.88 -0.79
C PHE A 149 4.41 10.25 -1.40
N ASN A 150 4.46 11.33 -0.60
CA ASN A 150 4.07 12.65 -1.09
C ASN A 150 5.16 13.30 -1.95
N ASN A 151 4.80 13.76 -3.15
CA ASN A 151 5.70 14.30 -4.16
C ASN A 151 6.81 13.32 -4.59
N SER A 152 6.54 12.02 -4.49
CA SER A 152 7.47 10.97 -4.89
C SER A 152 6.92 10.15 -6.06
N ASN A 153 7.71 9.18 -6.53
CA ASN A 153 7.33 8.25 -7.59
C ASN A 153 7.71 6.83 -7.20
N THR A 154 6.95 5.86 -7.70
CA THR A 154 7.13 4.43 -7.40
C THR A 154 8.13 3.74 -8.33
N GLY A 155 9.01 4.50 -9.00
CA GLY A 155 10.04 3.98 -9.90
C GLY A 155 9.80 4.27 -11.38
N LEU A 156 10.70 3.74 -12.22
CA LEU A 156 10.68 3.89 -13.67
C LEU A 156 9.91 2.72 -14.30
N PHE A 157 8.74 3.00 -14.86
CA PHE A 157 8.01 2.03 -15.65
C PHE A 157 8.45 2.13 -17.11
N THR A 158 8.67 0.98 -17.74
CA THR A 158 8.77 0.85 -19.20
C THR A 158 7.62 -0.03 -19.66
N VAL A 159 6.73 0.53 -20.47
CA VAL A 159 5.52 -0.15 -20.93
C VAL A 159 5.44 -0.18 -22.45
N PHE A 160 4.75 -1.16 -23.01
CA PHE A 160 4.49 -1.22 -24.45
C PHE A 160 3.49 -0.14 -24.87
N THR A 161 3.78 0.54 -25.97
CA THR A 161 2.91 1.61 -26.53
C THR A 161 1.68 1.09 -27.25
N GLY A 162 1.65 -0.21 -27.59
CA GLY A 162 0.63 -0.80 -28.47
C GLY A 162 0.85 -0.58 -29.96
N GLN A 163 1.88 0.19 -30.38
CA GLN A 163 2.15 0.45 -31.81
C GLN A 163 2.42 -0.84 -32.61
N GLY A 164 3.10 -1.82 -32.01
CA GLY A 164 3.39 -3.10 -32.67
C GLY A 164 2.28 -4.15 -32.54
N ASP A 165 1.65 -4.23 -31.36
CA ASP A 165 0.52 -5.10 -31.09
C ASP A 165 -0.36 -4.42 -30.04
N ILE A 166 -1.58 -4.06 -30.42
CA ILE A 166 -2.52 -3.37 -29.53
C ILE A 166 -2.88 -4.22 -28.31
N ARG A 167 -2.78 -5.56 -28.40
CA ARG A 167 -3.03 -6.47 -27.27
C ARG A 167 -1.97 -6.36 -26.17
N LYS A 168 -0.84 -5.70 -26.45
CA LYS A 168 0.23 -5.45 -25.48
C LYS A 168 0.21 -4.03 -24.91
N VAL A 169 -0.69 -3.16 -25.35
CA VAL A 169 -0.70 -1.76 -24.89
C VAL A 169 -0.72 -1.70 -23.36
N HIS A 170 0.15 -0.85 -22.82
CA HIS A 170 0.30 -0.60 -21.39
C HIS A 170 0.76 -1.80 -20.54
N GLN A 171 1.08 -2.95 -21.15
CA GLN A 171 1.77 -4.03 -20.46
C GLN A 171 3.17 -3.57 -20.05
N VAL A 172 3.58 -3.95 -18.84
CA VAL A 172 4.89 -3.63 -18.29
C VAL A 172 5.93 -4.53 -18.95
N ASP A 173 6.91 -3.92 -19.63
CA ASP A 173 8.10 -4.63 -20.10
C ASP A 173 9.15 -4.73 -18.99
N SER A 174 9.31 -3.66 -18.19
CA SER A 174 10.16 -3.65 -17.00
C SER A 174 9.78 -2.55 -16.02
N TRP A 175 10.14 -2.76 -14.75
CA TRP A 175 10.09 -1.77 -13.68
C TRP A 175 11.49 -1.60 -13.10
N ASN A 176 12.02 -0.38 -13.09
CA ASN A 176 13.42 -0.07 -12.73
C ASN A 176 14.45 -0.93 -13.50
N GLY A 177 14.13 -1.30 -14.74
CA GLY A 177 14.96 -2.18 -15.58
C GLY A 177 14.86 -3.67 -15.23
N LEU A 178 14.08 -4.04 -14.22
CA LEU A 178 13.84 -5.41 -13.80
C LEU A 178 12.60 -5.99 -14.47
N LYS A 179 12.66 -7.29 -14.78
CA LYS A 179 11.51 -8.10 -15.23
C LYS A 179 10.99 -9.06 -14.16
N GLU A 180 11.78 -9.23 -13.10
CA GLU A 180 11.45 -9.98 -11.91
C GLU A 180 12.06 -9.25 -10.70
N VAL A 181 11.36 -9.33 -9.57
CA VAL A 181 11.86 -8.90 -8.26
C VAL A 181 12.52 -10.07 -7.55
N ASN A 182 13.05 -9.85 -6.34
CA ASN A 182 13.70 -10.88 -5.55
C ASN A 182 13.15 -10.92 -4.11
N TYR A 183 11.89 -10.54 -3.94
CA TYR A 183 11.25 -10.45 -2.63
C TYR A 183 10.70 -11.80 -2.15
N TRP A 184 10.39 -12.70 -3.07
CA TRP A 184 9.70 -13.95 -2.80
C TRP A 184 10.61 -15.16 -3.02
N ASN A 185 10.30 -16.26 -2.34
CA ASN A 185 11.09 -17.50 -2.41
C ASN A 185 10.86 -18.32 -3.68
N SER A 186 10.01 -17.86 -4.61
CA SER A 186 9.72 -18.54 -5.87
C SER A 186 9.80 -17.58 -7.04
N ASP A 187 10.37 -18.06 -8.14
CA ASP A 187 10.54 -17.29 -9.38
C ASP A 187 9.20 -16.80 -9.93
N GLN A 188 8.16 -17.63 -9.82
CA GLN A 188 6.81 -17.26 -10.25
C GLN A 188 6.27 -16.05 -9.48
N CYS A 189 6.43 -15.99 -8.15
CA CYS A 189 5.95 -14.85 -7.36
C CYS A 189 6.80 -13.59 -7.57
N ASN A 190 8.02 -13.76 -8.05
CA ASN A 190 8.93 -12.69 -8.37
C ASN A 190 8.68 -12.04 -9.75
N MET A 191 7.88 -12.65 -10.62
CA MET A 191 7.62 -12.10 -11.95
C MET A 191 6.96 -10.71 -11.88
N ILE A 192 7.30 -9.84 -12.83
CA ILE A 192 6.58 -8.58 -13.08
C ILE A 192 5.69 -8.81 -14.29
N ASN A 193 4.37 -8.86 -14.11
CA ASN A 193 3.44 -9.23 -15.16
C ASN A 193 2.21 -8.33 -15.21
N GLY A 194 1.60 -8.24 -16.39
CA GLY A 194 0.42 -7.43 -16.65
C GLY A 194 0.71 -5.96 -16.89
N THR A 195 -0.27 -5.11 -16.59
CA THR A 195 -0.17 -3.65 -16.79
C THR A 195 0.21 -2.93 -15.49
N ALA A 196 0.45 -1.63 -15.56
CA ALA A 196 0.67 -0.81 -14.37
C ALA A 196 -0.64 -0.51 -13.58
N GLY A 197 -1.75 -1.19 -13.91
CA GLY A 197 -3.04 -1.07 -13.19
C GLY A 197 -3.90 0.14 -13.59
N GLN A 198 -3.49 0.91 -14.60
CA GLN A 198 -4.21 2.14 -15.03
C GLN A 198 -5.01 1.94 -16.30
N MET A 199 -4.60 1.01 -17.15
CA MET A 199 -5.23 0.69 -18.41
C MET A 199 -4.92 -0.76 -18.77
N TRP A 200 -5.83 -1.39 -19.49
CA TRP A 200 -5.66 -2.73 -20.05
C TRP A 200 -5.79 -2.70 -21.57
N PRO A 201 -5.34 -3.76 -22.25
CA PRO A 201 -5.59 -3.90 -23.67
C PRO A 201 -7.10 -3.83 -24.01
N PRO A 202 -7.45 -3.35 -25.22
CA PRO A 202 -8.84 -3.30 -25.66
C PRO A 202 -9.39 -4.70 -25.92
N PHE A 203 -10.72 -4.79 -26.03
CA PHE A 203 -11.46 -6.02 -26.38
C PHE A 203 -11.34 -7.17 -25.35
N MET A 204 -11.27 -6.87 -24.04
CA MET A 204 -11.30 -7.94 -23.04
C MET A 204 -12.73 -8.40 -22.75
N THR A 205 -12.84 -9.68 -22.40
CA THR A 205 -14.10 -10.36 -22.08
C THR A 205 -14.12 -10.75 -20.61
N THR A 206 -15.28 -11.12 -20.05
CA THR A 206 -15.34 -11.65 -18.67
C THR A 206 -14.47 -12.88 -18.41
N GLU A 207 -14.13 -13.63 -19.46
CA GLU A 207 -13.23 -14.78 -19.38
C GLU A 207 -11.75 -14.37 -19.30
N SER A 208 -11.44 -13.12 -19.62
CA SER A 208 -10.09 -12.60 -19.56
C SER A 208 -9.65 -12.43 -18.11
N THR A 209 -8.43 -12.87 -17.81
CA THR A 209 -7.77 -12.52 -16.54
C THR A 209 -6.91 -11.28 -16.77
N LEU A 210 -7.04 -10.27 -15.92
CA LEU A 210 -6.25 -9.04 -16.05
C LEU A 210 -5.15 -9.01 -14.98
N PRO A 211 -3.92 -9.41 -15.32
CA PRO A 211 -2.78 -9.19 -14.45
C PRO A 211 -2.44 -7.70 -14.37
N PHE A 212 -1.97 -7.26 -13.22
CA PHE A 212 -1.33 -5.96 -13.04
C PHE A 212 -0.23 -6.05 -12.00
N TYR A 213 0.82 -5.24 -12.15
CA TYR A 213 1.92 -5.15 -11.21
C TYR A 213 1.79 -3.89 -10.35
N SER A 214 1.87 -4.04 -9.03
CA SER A 214 1.86 -2.94 -8.07
C SER A 214 3.17 -2.94 -7.28
N PRO A 215 4.06 -1.94 -7.49
CA PRO A 215 5.26 -1.77 -6.67
C PRO A 215 4.93 -1.67 -5.18
N ASP A 216 3.82 -1.00 -4.83
CA ASP A 216 3.38 -0.79 -3.45
C ASP A 216 2.94 -2.10 -2.76
N ALA A 217 2.48 -3.08 -3.53
CA ALA A 217 2.13 -4.43 -3.04
C ALA A 217 3.30 -5.43 -3.13
N CYS A 218 4.44 -5.03 -3.71
CA CYS A 218 5.62 -5.85 -3.95
C CYS A 218 5.37 -7.13 -4.77
N ARG A 219 4.31 -7.17 -5.59
CA ARG A 219 3.94 -8.32 -6.42
C ARG A 219 3.01 -7.92 -7.58
N TYR A 220 2.83 -8.83 -8.53
CA TYR A 220 1.69 -8.76 -9.45
C TYR A 220 0.49 -9.49 -8.87
N ASP A 221 -0.69 -9.02 -9.25
CA ASP A 221 -1.98 -9.57 -8.84
C ASP A 221 -2.84 -9.89 -10.08
N LEU A 222 -3.82 -10.77 -9.90
CA LEU A 222 -4.76 -11.18 -10.96
C LEU A 222 -6.17 -10.73 -10.62
N THR A 223 -6.92 -10.29 -11.63
CA THR A 223 -8.34 -9.97 -11.50
C THR A 223 -9.17 -10.78 -12.50
N THR A 224 -10.38 -11.16 -12.09
CA THR A 224 -11.38 -11.84 -12.94
C THR A 224 -12.63 -11.00 -13.11
N GLY A 225 -13.18 -11.06 -14.31
CA GLY A 225 -14.36 -10.31 -14.70
C GLY A 225 -15.66 -11.03 -14.36
N HIS A 226 -16.64 -10.26 -13.92
CA HIS A 226 -18.05 -10.63 -13.91
C HIS A 226 -18.85 -9.57 -14.68
N LEU A 227 -19.90 -10.01 -15.36
CA LEU A 227 -20.85 -9.13 -16.02
C LEU A 227 -21.63 -8.33 -14.96
N THR A 228 -21.69 -7.01 -15.11
CA THR A 228 -22.54 -6.16 -14.28
C THR A 228 -23.23 -5.12 -15.15
N THR A 229 -24.56 -5.12 -15.14
CA THR A 229 -25.34 -4.04 -15.73
C THR A 229 -25.10 -2.76 -14.93
N GLY A 230 -24.49 -1.75 -15.54
CA GLY A 230 -24.25 -0.45 -14.89
C GLY A 230 -25.48 0.46 -14.95
N ASP A 231 -25.56 1.44 -14.06
CA ASP A 231 -26.59 2.52 -14.06
C ASP A 231 -26.46 3.47 -15.27
N LEU A 232 -25.30 3.46 -15.94
CA LEU A 232 -25.08 4.15 -17.21
C LEU A 232 -25.59 3.25 -18.33
N THR A 233 -26.30 3.81 -19.31
CA THR A 233 -27.02 3.18 -20.44
C THR A 233 -26.26 2.20 -21.36
N THR A 234 -25.12 1.63 -20.95
CA THR A 234 -24.28 0.69 -21.71
C THR A 234 -23.65 -0.38 -20.82
N ASP A 235 -23.45 -1.57 -21.38
CA ASP A 235 -22.85 -2.71 -20.67
C ASP A 235 -21.43 -2.40 -20.15
N THR A 236 -21.17 -2.75 -18.89
CA THR A 236 -19.85 -2.63 -18.24
C THR A 236 -19.43 -3.95 -17.61
N TYR A 237 -18.14 -4.19 -17.50
CA TYR A 237 -17.62 -5.37 -16.85
C TYR A 237 -16.99 -4.98 -15.51
N ARG A 238 -17.32 -5.73 -14.44
CA ARG A 238 -16.72 -5.55 -13.12
C ARG A 238 -15.68 -6.61 -12.88
N TYR A 239 -14.44 -6.20 -12.71
CA TYR A 239 -13.32 -7.07 -12.39
C TYR A 239 -13.03 -6.99 -10.90
N THR A 240 -12.81 -8.15 -10.29
CA THR A 240 -12.46 -8.26 -8.88
C THR A 240 -11.17 -9.08 -8.75
N GLN A 241 -10.30 -8.71 -7.82
CA GLN A 241 -9.07 -9.47 -7.56
C GLN A 241 -9.37 -10.90 -7.13
N LEU A 242 -8.61 -11.88 -7.64
CA LEU A 242 -8.56 -13.21 -7.06
C LEU A 242 -7.77 -13.18 -5.74
N SER A 243 -8.46 -13.42 -4.62
CA SER A 243 -7.80 -13.62 -3.32
C SER A 243 -7.02 -14.94 -3.33
N ILE A 244 -5.69 -14.89 -3.36
CA ILE A 244 -4.84 -16.10 -3.27
C ILE A 244 -4.50 -16.47 -1.80
N SER A 245 -4.75 -15.63 -0.78
CA SER A 245 -4.48 -16.10 0.60
C SER A 245 -5.17 -15.40 1.77
N HIS A 246 -5.89 -14.29 1.64
CA HIS A 246 -6.72 -13.72 2.73
C HIS A 246 -7.84 -12.83 2.13
N PRO A 247 -9.07 -12.86 2.68
CA PRO A 247 -10.23 -12.12 2.13
C PRO A 247 -10.15 -10.59 2.28
N SER A 248 -9.04 -10.03 2.77
CA SER A 248 -8.91 -8.60 3.10
C SER A 248 -8.28 -7.73 2.01
N LEU A 249 -8.04 -8.26 0.82
CA LEU A 249 -7.64 -7.48 -0.36
C LEU A 249 -8.70 -7.66 -1.44
N LEU A 250 -9.58 -6.68 -1.57
CA LEU A 250 -10.59 -6.65 -2.62
C LEU A 250 -10.35 -5.40 -3.45
N TYR A 251 -9.71 -5.57 -4.61
CA TYR A 251 -9.74 -4.56 -5.66
C TYR A 251 -11.01 -4.81 -6.47
N THR A 252 -11.85 -3.80 -6.63
CA THR A 252 -13.00 -3.85 -7.51
C THR A 252 -12.86 -2.75 -8.55
N CYS A 253 -12.57 -3.13 -9.78
CA CYS A 253 -12.51 -2.24 -10.93
C CYS A 253 -13.80 -2.42 -11.74
N THR A 254 -14.57 -1.36 -11.95
CA THR A 254 -15.63 -1.36 -12.98
C THR A 254 -15.10 -0.66 -14.21
N CYS A 255 -15.24 -1.34 -15.34
CA CYS A 255 -14.39 -1.10 -16.47
C CYS A 255 -15.24 -1.32 -17.72
N ARG A 256 -15.19 -0.38 -18.67
CA ARG A 256 -15.99 -0.44 -19.90
C ARG A 256 -15.22 -1.26 -20.94
N ILE A 257 -15.08 -2.56 -20.67
CA ILE A 257 -13.99 -3.35 -21.29
C ILE A 257 -14.36 -4.02 -22.63
N GLY A 258 -15.53 -3.77 -23.22
CA GLY A 258 -15.79 -4.30 -24.56
C GLY A 258 -14.83 -3.77 -25.64
N GLU A 259 -14.42 -2.49 -25.56
CA GLU A 259 -13.80 -1.81 -26.70
C GLU A 259 -12.49 -1.07 -26.39
N THR A 260 -12.35 -0.41 -25.24
CA THR A 260 -11.21 0.51 -25.01
C THR A 260 -10.18 0.03 -23.99
N GLY A 261 -10.57 -0.83 -23.03
CA GLY A 261 -9.68 -1.28 -21.95
C GLY A 261 -9.39 -0.22 -20.87
N VAL A 262 -10.11 0.90 -20.88
CA VAL A 262 -9.96 2.00 -19.91
C VAL A 262 -10.91 1.81 -18.71
N PRO A 263 -10.41 1.84 -17.46
CA PRO A 263 -11.25 1.80 -16.27
C PRO A 263 -12.09 3.06 -16.12
N MET A 264 -13.36 2.89 -15.72
CA MET A 264 -14.30 4.00 -15.53
C MET A 264 -14.45 4.39 -14.05
N ASN A 265 -14.41 3.41 -13.15
CA ASN A 265 -14.50 3.63 -11.71
C ASN A 265 -13.77 2.47 -10.99
N VAL A 266 -12.91 2.78 -10.04
CA VAL A 266 -12.02 1.79 -9.43
C VAL A 266 -11.95 1.97 -7.93
N SER A 267 -12.45 1.01 -7.16
CA SER A 267 -12.23 1.00 -5.71
C SER A 267 -11.08 0.07 -5.33
N ILE A 268 -10.04 0.63 -4.71
CA ILE A 268 -8.87 -0.10 -4.20
C ILE A 268 -8.88 -0.15 -2.68
N ARG A 269 -9.28 -1.28 -2.10
CA ARG A 269 -9.33 -1.43 -0.64
C ARG A 269 -8.13 -2.23 -0.15
N LEU A 270 -7.27 -1.57 0.62
CA LEU A 270 -6.15 -2.22 1.30
C LEU A 270 -6.45 -2.34 2.80
N GLN A 271 -5.96 -3.41 3.43
CA GLN A 271 -6.01 -3.54 4.87
C GLN A 271 -4.61 -3.87 5.37
N LEU A 272 -4.09 -3.02 6.25
CA LEU A 272 -2.81 -3.23 6.91
C LEU A 272 -3.04 -3.97 8.22
N ASN A 273 -2.59 -5.22 8.27
CA ASN A 273 -2.70 -6.06 9.45
C ASN A 273 -1.35 -6.16 10.13
N LEU A 274 -1.30 -5.86 11.42
CA LEU A 274 -0.08 -5.96 12.20
C LEU A 274 -0.13 -7.20 13.09
N LEU A 275 0.79 -8.13 12.84
CA LEU A 275 0.94 -9.32 13.68
C LEU A 275 1.66 -8.96 14.99
N ILE A 276 0.99 -9.16 16.13
CA ILE A 276 1.59 -8.94 17.45
C ILE A 276 1.94 -10.28 18.07
N LYS A 277 3.25 -10.51 18.23
CA LYS A 277 3.79 -11.71 18.85
C LYS A 277 4.58 -11.34 20.09
N LYS A 278 4.35 -12.08 21.18
CA LYS A 278 5.20 -11.97 22.38
C LYS A 278 6.55 -12.61 22.07
N VAL A 279 7.64 -11.84 22.25
CA VAL A 279 9.01 -12.30 22.02
C VAL A 279 9.77 -12.33 23.34
N PHE A 280 10.36 -13.48 23.67
CA PHE A 280 11.17 -13.63 24.89
C PHE A 280 12.36 -12.65 24.88
N GLY A 281 12.54 -11.93 26.00
CA GLY A 281 13.56 -10.87 26.15
C GLY A 281 13.08 -9.45 25.79
N ILE A 282 11.92 -9.30 25.14
CA ILE A 282 11.32 -8.00 24.81
C ILE A 282 10.17 -7.72 25.78
N SER A 283 10.33 -6.67 26.59
CA SER A 283 9.41 -6.37 27.69
C SER A 283 8.28 -5.40 27.32
N ALA A 284 8.25 -4.91 26.08
CA ALA A 284 7.27 -3.95 25.60
C ALA A 284 5.90 -4.56 25.23
N ILE A 285 5.77 -5.90 25.13
CA ILE A 285 4.56 -6.57 24.62
C ILE A 285 3.89 -7.35 25.76
N ILE A 286 2.71 -6.89 26.20
CA ILE A 286 2.02 -7.41 27.40
C ILE A 286 1.03 -8.54 27.04
N SER A 287 0.46 -8.59 25.83
CA SER A 287 -0.40 -9.69 25.38
C SER A 287 -0.25 -9.98 23.87
N PRO A 288 -0.19 -11.26 23.45
CA PRO A 288 -0.27 -11.63 22.03
C PRO A 288 -1.68 -11.39 21.48
N GLY A 289 -1.80 -11.02 20.20
CA GLY A 289 -3.07 -10.73 19.52
C GLY A 289 -2.88 -10.24 18.07
N LEU A 290 -3.96 -10.03 17.34
CA LEU A 290 -3.94 -9.41 16.01
C LEU A 290 -4.67 -8.08 16.09
N ILE A 291 -4.06 -6.98 15.63
CA ILE A 291 -4.73 -5.69 15.50
C ILE A 291 -4.82 -5.32 14.02
N LEU A 292 -6.02 -4.93 13.60
CA LEU A 292 -6.36 -4.60 12.21
C LEU A 292 -6.41 -3.08 12.04
N ILE A 293 -5.70 -2.57 11.03
CA ILE A 293 -5.76 -1.18 10.58
C ILE A 293 -6.33 -1.18 9.15
N PHE A 294 -7.37 -0.38 8.91
CA PHE A 294 -8.04 -0.36 7.61
C PHE A 294 -7.59 0.87 6.81
N VAL A 295 -7.20 0.70 5.55
CA VAL A 295 -6.78 1.83 4.69
C VAL A 295 -7.48 1.70 3.33
N HIS A 296 -8.58 2.43 3.17
CA HIS A 296 -9.42 2.35 1.99
C HIS A 296 -9.09 3.43 0.96
N LEU A 297 -8.47 3.08 -0.17
CA LEU A 297 -8.36 4.00 -1.32
C LEU A 297 -9.58 3.86 -2.25
N LYS A 298 -10.00 4.94 -2.89
CA LYS A 298 -11.13 4.97 -3.82
C LYS A 298 -10.77 5.83 -5.03
N LEU A 299 -10.42 5.18 -6.14
CA LEU A 299 -9.94 5.83 -7.36
C LEU A 299 -11.07 6.14 -8.35
#